data_AF-A0A8C0K205-F1
#
_entry.id   AF-A0A8C0K205-F1
#
_cell.length_a   1.000
_cell.length_b   1.000
_cell.length_c   1.000
_cell.angle_alpha   90.00
_cell.angle_beta   90.00
_cell.angle_gamma   90.00
#
_symmetry.space_group_name_H-M   'P 1'
#
loop_
_entity.id
_entity.type
_entity.pdbx_description
1 polymer ?
#
loop_
_entity_poly.entity_id
_entity_poly.type
_entity_poly.pdbx_seq_one_letter_code
_entity_poly.pdbx_strand_id
1 'polypeptide(L)'
;MFSTGVFLCAVLISTALAGPWANICAGRSSNEIRTCDSHGCGQYTAQRNHRLHQGVDVLCSDGSTVYAPFTGMIVGQEKPYKNKNAINNGVRISGRGFCIKMFYIKPVKYKGSIKKGEKLGTLLPLQKVYPGIQSHIHIENCDLSDPTMYL
;
A
#
# COMPACT_ATOMS: atom_id res chain seq x y z
N MET A 1 -19.20 38.35 -39.94
CA MET A 1 -19.60 37.07 -39.31
C MET A 1 -18.32 36.29 -39.05
N PHE A 2 -18.18 35.69 -37.85
CA PHE A 2 -17.28 34.61 -37.41
C PHE A 2 -16.79 34.92 -36.00
N SER A 3 -17.60 34.47 -35.02
CA SER A 3 -17.23 34.41 -33.61
C SER A 3 -16.52 33.06 -33.39
N THR A 4 -15.23 33.10 -33.07
CA THR A 4 -14.47 31.91 -32.67
C THR A 4 -14.75 31.60 -31.20
N GLY A 5 -15.70 30.71 -30.96
CA GLY A 5 -15.93 30.13 -29.63
C GLY A 5 -14.78 29.20 -29.26
N VAL A 6 -13.98 29.59 -28.27
CA VAL A 6 -13.01 28.72 -27.62
C VAL A 6 -13.77 27.74 -26.74
N PHE A 7 -13.85 26.47 -27.16
CA PHE A 7 -14.34 25.39 -26.32
C PHE A 7 -13.26 25.02 -25.30
N LEU A 8 -13.38 25.52 -24.07
CA LEU A 8 -12.68 24.96 -22.92
C LEU A 8 -13.33 23.62 -22.57
N CYS A 9 -12.74 22.52 -23.04
CA CYS A 9 -13.05 21.19 -22.51
C CYS A 9 -12.41 21.05 -21.12
N ALA A 10 -13.17 21.36 -20.07
CA ALA A 10 -12.83 20.98 -18.71
C ALA A 10 -12.92 19.45 -18.58
N VAL A 11 -11.77 18.78 -18.60
CA VAL A 11 -11.68 17.34 -18.30
C VAL A 11 -11.91 17.19 -16.79
N LEU A 12 -13.15 16.93 -16.41
CA LEU A 12 -13.48 16.45 -15.07
C LEU A 12 -12.90 15.04 -14.93
N ILE A 13 -11.74 14.92 -14.27
CA ILE A 13 -11.23 13.62 -13.84
C ILE A 13 -12.19 13.12 -12.77
N SER A 14 -13.16 12.30 -13.19
CA SER A 14 -14.08 11.63 -12.28
C SER A 14 -13.25 10.74 -11.36
N THR A 15 -13.05 11.17 -10.10
CA THR A 15 -12.46 10.35 -9.03
C THR A 15 -13.43 9.25 -8.57
N ALA A 16 -14.68 9.32 -9.03
CA ALA A 16 -15.72 8.35 -8.76
C ALA A 16 -15.64 7.18 -9.75
N LEU A 17 -15.06 6.06 -9.27
CA LEU A 17 -15.28 4.65 -9.66
C LEU A 17 -14.01 3.79 -9.47
N ALA A 18 -13.09 4.20 -8.61
CA ALA A 18 -12.11 3.25 -8.09
C ALA A 18 -12.77 2.45 -6.96
N GLY A 19 -13.33 1.28 -7.30
CA GLY A 19 -13.89 0.35 -6.30
C GLY A 19 -12.83 -0.10 -5.26
N PRO A 20 -13.24 -0.78 -4.18
CA PRO A 20 -12.34 -1.15 -3.09
C PRO A 20 -11.14 -1.95 -3.61
N TRP A 21 -10.01 -1.89 -2.91
CA TRP A 21 -8.84 -2.68 -3.22
C TRP A 21 -9.13 -4.19 -3.14
N ALA A 22 -8.29 -4.99 -3.76
CA ALA A 22 -8.35 -6.44 -3.58
C ALA A 22 -7.91 -6.81 -2.17
N ASN A 23 -8.30 -8.00 -1.71
CA ASN A 23 -7.69 -8.59 -0.52
C ASN A 23 -6.19 -8.77 -0.76
N ILE A 24 -5.39 -8.13 0.08
CA ILE A 24 -3.94 -8.00 -0.13
C ILE A 24 -3.22 -9.25 0.33
N CYS A 25 -3.64 -9.87 1.44
CA CYS A 25 -2.95 -11.02 2.01
C CYS A 25 -3.62 -12.35 1.65
N ALA A 26 -2.83 -13.32 1.19
CA ALA A 26 -3.31 -14.69 1.03
C ALA A 26 -3.76 -15.28 2.37
N GLY A 27 -4.89 -15.99 2.34
CA GLY A 27 -5.51 -16.60 3.53
C GLY A 27 -6.41 -15.66 4.32
N ARG A 28 -6.63 -14.41 3.88
CA ARG A 28 -7.59 -13.48 4.48
C ARG A 28 -8.76 -13.16 3.55
N SER A 29 -9.95 -13.04 4.12
CA SER A 29 -11.19 -12.69 3.42
C SER A 29 -11.41 -11.18 3.27
N SER A 30 -10.65 -10.36 4.00
CA SER A 30 -10.71 -8.89 3.96
C SER A 30 -9.35 -8.29 4.38
N ASN A 31 -9.19 -6.98 4.13
CA ASN A 31 -8.02 -6.21 4.55
C ASN A 31 -8.19 -5.70 6.00
N GLU A 32 -8.04 -6.62 6.96
CA GLU A 32 -8.13 -6.28 8.38
C GLU A 32 -6.92 -5.43 8.84
N ILE A 33 -7.20 -4.35 9.56
CA ILE A 33 -6.18 -3.45 10.09
C ILE A 33 -5.63 -4.04 11.40
N ARG A 34 -4.31 -4.04 11.55
CA ARG A 34 -3.61 -4.37 12.79
C ARG A 34 -4.12 -3.50 13.93
N THR A 35 -4.49 -4.14 15.03
CA THR A 35 -4.90 -3.46 16.26
C THR A 35 -3.67 -3.00 17.04
N CYS A 36 -3.69 -3.03 18.37
CA CYS A 36 -2.53 -2.68 19.19
C CYS A 36 -1.82 -3.95 19.69
N ASP A 37 -0.50 -3.90 19.71
CA ASP A 37 0.37 -4.86 20.39
C ASP A 37 1.49 -4.10 21.13
N SER A 38 2.47 -4.81 21.68
CA SER A 38 3.57 -4.20 22.43
C SER A 38 4.45 -3.24 21.59
N HIS A 39 4.33 -3.27 20.27
CA HIS A 39 5.05 -2.40 19.33
C HIS A 39 4.20 -1.22 18.83
N GLY A 40 3.00 -1.02 19.39
CA GLY A 40 2.08 0.05 19.04
C GLY A 40 0.88 -0.44 18.22
N CYS A 41 0.18 0.50 17.58
CA CYS A 41 -1.08 0.23 16.87
C CYS A 41 -1.00 0.48 15.36
N GLY A 42 -1.78 -0.25 14.56
CA GLY A 42 -1.66 -0.27 13.09
C GLY A 42 -2.49 0.75 12.31
N GLN A 43 -3.36 1.52 12.96
CA GLN A 43 -4.23 2.49 12.30
C GLN A 43 -3.46 3.70 11.76
N TYR A 44 -4.02 4.36 10.74
CA TYR A 44 -3.53 5.66 10.28
C TYR A 44 -3.55 6.68 11.43
N THR A 45 -2.54 7.53 11.51
CA THR A 45 -2.26 8.47 12.61
C THR A 45 -2.03 7.86 14.00
N ALA A 46 -1.90 6.54 14.14
CA ALA A 46 -1.51 5.94 15.43
C ALA A 46 -0.21 6.55 15.96
N GLN A 47 -0.15 6.79 17.27
CA GLN A 47 1.00 7.43 17.93
C GLN A 47 2.29 6.61 17.68
N ARG A 48 3.38 7.31 17.33
CA ARG A 48 4.74 6.75 17.18
C ARG A 48 5.76 7.68 17.83
N ASN A 49 6.03 7.55 19.12
CA ASN A 49 6.92 8.46 19.87
C ASN A 49 6.66 9.95 19.52
N HIS A 50 7.50 10.56 18.68
CA HIS A 50 7.41 11.96 18.24
C HIS A 50 6.74 12.17 16.85
N ARG A 51 6.14 11.14 16.26
CA ARG A 51 5.52 11.18 14.93
C ARG A 51 4.19 10.42 14.93
N LEU A 52 3.42 10.63 13.88
CA LEU A 52 2.21 9.88 13.59
C LEU A 52 2.49 8.81 12.53
N HIS A 53 1.78 7.69 12.62
CA HIS A 53 1.79 6.64 11.62
C HIS A 53 1.22 7.16 10.28
N GLN A 54 2.03 7.17 9.21
CA GLN A 54 1.69 7.77 7.90
C GLN A 54 0.97 6.81 6.95
N GLY A 55 0.62 5.63 7.43
CA GLY A 55 -0.02 4.59 6.66
C GLY A 55 -0.88 3.71 7.54
N VAL A 56 -1.27 2.56 7.01
CA VAL A 56 -2.05 1.55 7.68
C VAL A 56 -1.33 0.21 7.61
N ASP A 57 -1.38 -0.54 8.71
CA ASP A 57 -0.80 -1.86 8.81
C ASP A 57 -1.91 -2.90 8.54
N VAL A 58 -1.91 -3.49 7.34
CA VAL A 58 -2.88 -4.54 6.96
C VAL A 58 -2.35 -5.90 7.40
N LEU A 59 -3.10 -6.63 8.21
CA LEU A 59 -2.69 -7.90 8.78
C LEU A 59 -2.31 -8.91 7.70
N CYS A 60 -1.16 -9.55 7.86
CA CYS A 60 -0.68 -10.59 6.97
C CYS A 60 0.38 -11.43 7.65
N SER A 61 0.30 -12.76 7.54
CA SER A 61 1.26 -13.64 8.19
C SER A 61 2.61 -13.64 7.47
N ASP A 62 3.70 -13.81 8.22
CA ASP A 62 5.05 -13.92 7.67
C ASP A 62 5.11 -15.02 6.59
N GLY A 63 5.73 -14.73 5.45
CA GLY A 63 5.82 -15.67 4.33
C GLY A 63 4.55 -15.81 3.49
N SER A 64 3.43 -15.19 3.85
CA SER A 64 2.22 -15.21 3.02
C SER A 64 2.44 -14.55 1.67
N THR A 65 1.73 -15.05 0.66
CA THR A 65 1.65 -14.38 -0.64
C THR A 65 0.90 -13.05 -0.49
N VAL A 66 1.44 -12.02 -1.13
CA VAL A 66 0.85 -10.68 -1.17
C VAL A 66 0.37 -10.40 -2.58
N TYR A 67 -0.85 -9.90 -2.71
CA TYR A 67 -1.51 -9.55 -3.96
C TYR A 67 -1.53 -8.04 -4.17
N ALA A 68 -1.56 -7.63 -5.43
CA ALA A 68 -1.67 -6.22 -5.78
C ALA A 68 -3.09 -5.69 -5.49
N PRO A 69 -3.23 -4.58 -4.73
CA PRO A 69 -4.53 -4.05 -4.34
C PRO A 69 -5.33 -3.51 -5.53
N PHE A 70 -4.66 -3.04 -6.57
CA PHE A 70 -5.29 -2.49 -7.79
C PHE A 70 -4.42 -2.74 -9.02
N THR A 71 -5.03 -2.58 -10.20
CA THR A 71 -4.33 -2.66 -11.49
C THR A 71 -3.53 -1.38 -11.74
N GLY A 72 -2.26 -1.50 -12.10
CA GLY A 72 -1.40 -0.35 -12.35
C GLY A 72 0.01 -0.74 -12.79
N MET A 73 0.97 0.08 -12.39
CA MET A 73 2.39 -0.07 -12.67
C MET A 73 3.16 -0.11 -11.36
N ILE A 74 4.03 -1.11 -11.20
CA ILE A 74 5.11 -1.07 -10.22
C ILE A 74 6.13 -0.05 -10.73
N VAL A 75 6.29 1.05 -10.01
CA VAL A 75 7.12 2.20 -10.41
C VAL A 75 8.59 1.95 -10.07
N GLY A 76 8.85 1.30 -8.93
CA GLY A 76 10.19 1.06 -8.44
C GLY A 76 10.22 0.38 -7.08
N GLN A 77 11.43 0.03 -6.66
CA GLN A 77 11.70 -0.39 -5.29
C GLN A 77 11.56 0.82 -4.35
N GLU A 78 10.88 0.61 -3.23
CA GLU A 78 10.79 1.57 -2.14
C GLU A 78 11.19 0.86 -0.83
N LYS A 79 11.96 1.52 0.03
CA LYS A 79 12.48 0.92 1.26
C LYS A 79 11.98 1.69 2.48
N PRO A 80 11.38 1.03 3.49
CA PRO A 80 10.90 1.69 4.70
C PRO A 80 12.02 2.28 5.56
N TYR A 81 13.24 1.73 5.48
CA TYR A 81 14.34 2.12 6.34
C TYR A 81 15.60 2.49 5.55
N LYS A 82 16.38 3.44 6.09
CA LYS A 82 17.72 3.75 5.58
C LYS A 82 18.71 2.61 5.83
N ASN A 83 18.62 1.99 7.01
CA ASN A 83 19.50 0.89 7.41
C ASN A 83 18.94 -0.46 6.95
N LYS A 84 19.82 -1.39 6.60
CA LYS A 84 19.41 -2.75 6.17
C LYS A 84 18.91 -3.56 7.37
N ASN A 85 17.78 -4.23 7.21
CA ASN A 85 17.27 -5.26 8.11
C ASN A 85 16.50 -6.32 7.31
N ALA A 86 15.99 -7.36 7.97
CA ALA A 86 15.34 -8.51 7.32
C ALA A 86 14.04 -8.18 6.57
N ILE A 87 13.41 -7.03 6.85
CA ILE A 87 12.15 -6.60 6.23
C ILE A 87 12.31 -5.32 5.38
N ASN A 88 13.53 -4.83 5.15
CA ASN A 88 13.78 -3.54 4.50
C ASN A 88 13.64 -3.61 2.96
N ASN A 89 12.42 -3.84 2.50
CA ASN A 89 12.08 -3.90 1.08
C ASN A 89 10.60 -3.55 0.86
N GLY A 90 10.25 -3.26 -0.38
CA GLY A 90 8.93 -2.84 -0.77
C GLY A 90 8.91 -2.28 -2.19
N VAL A 91 7.75 -1.79 -2.58
CA VAL A 91 7.50 -1.23 -3.91
C VAL A 91 6.59 -0.02 -3.85
N ARG A 92 6.74 0.84 -4.85
CA ARG A 92 5.75 1.87 -5.17
C ARG A 92 4.89 1.39 -6.34
N ILE A 93 3.57 1.52 -6.23
CA ILE A 93 2.60 1.15 -7.26
C ILE A 93 1.73 2.36 -7.58
N SER A 94 1.54 2.67 -8.86
CA SER A 94 0.62 3.73 -9.30
C SER A 94 -0.30 3.24 -10.41
N GLY A 95 -1.54 3.74 -10.42
CA GLY A 95 -2.53 3.39 -11.43
C GLY A 95 -3.95 3.55 -10.92
N ARG A 96 -4.91 3.73 -11.84
CA ARG A 96 -6.35 3.85 -11.52
C ARG A 96 -6.66 4.95 -10.49
N GLY A 97 -5.89 6.04 -10.49
CA GLY A 97 -6.04 7.15 -9.55
C GLY A 97 -5.36 6.94 -8.19
N PHE A 98 -4.71 5.79 -7.98
CA PHE A 98 -3.97 5.50 -6.75
C PHE A 98 -2.46 5.65 -6.95
N CYS A 99 -1.78 6.03 -5.88
CA CYS A 99 -0.33 5.89 -5.73
C CYS A 99 -0.05 5.46 -4.30
N ILE A 100 0.53 4.27 -4.12
CA ILE A 100 0.85 3.73 -2.80
C ILE A 100 2.28 3.23 -2.75
N LYS A 101 2.83 3.18 -1.54
CA LYS A 101 4.00 2.37 -1.21
C LYS A 101 3.55 1.21 -0.34
N MET A 102 4.05 0.02 -0.64
CA MET A 102 3.81 -1.18 0.16
C MET A 102 5.14 -1.72 0.66
N PHE A 103 5.28 -1.82 1.98
CA PHE A 103 6.53 -2.24 2.62
C PHE A 103 6.46 -3.65 3.21
N TYR A 104 7.65 -4.15 3.56
CA TYR A 104 7.90 -5.48 4.13
C TYR A 104 7.62 -6.62 3.16
N ILE A 105 7.69 -6.36 1.86
CA ILE A 105 7.42 -7.33 0.81
C ILE A 105 8.70 -7.61 0.02
N LYS A 106 8.95 -8.88 -0.30
CA LYS A 106 9.85 -9.27 -1.39
C LYS A 106 9.01 -9.37 -2.67
N PRO A 107 9.03 -8.35 -3.55
CA PRO A 107 8.20 -8.38 -4.74
C PRO A 107 8.76 -9.35 -5.78
N VAL A 108 7.90 -9.87 -6.65
CA VAL A 108 8.32 -10.72 -7.78
C VAL A 108 9.12 -9.95 -8.82
N LYS A 109 8.88 -8.63 -8.93
CA LYS A 109 9.57 -7.69 -9.82
C LYS A 109 9.48 -6.27 -9.25
N TYR A 110 10.42 -5.40 -9.61
CA TYR A 110 10.47 -4.01 -9.11
C TYR A 110 9.95 -2.97 -10.10
N LYS A 111 9.63 -3.37 -11.34
CA LYS A 111 9.06 -2.49 -12.37
C LYS A 111 8.10 -3.28 -13.27
N GLY A 112 7.16 -2.58 -13.89
CA GLY A 112 6.27 -3.13 -14.91
C GLY A 112 4.81 -3.21 -14.47
N SER A 113 3.94 -3.63 -15.39
CA SER A 113 2.50 -3.71 -15.16
C SER A 113 2.13 -4.79 -14.13
N ILE A 114 1.06 -4.56 -13.38
CA ILE A 114 0.50 -5.49 -12.41
C ILE A 114 -1.03 -5.36 -12.42
N LYS A 115 -1.75 -6.48 -12.36
CA LYS A 115 -3.22 -6.49 -12.30
C LYS A 115 -3.70 -6.58 -10.85
N LYS A 116 -4.88 -6.02 -10.56
CA LYS A 116 -5.59 -6.21 -9.29
C LYS A 116 -5.69 -7.71 -8.97
N GLY A 117 -5.29 -8.11 -7.77
CA GLY A 117 -5.28 -9.52 -7.33
C GLY A 117 -4.12 -10.37 -7.88
N GLU A 118 -3.26 -9.82 -8.73
CA GLU A 118 -2.05 -10.53 -9.19
C GLU A 118 -1.04 -10.66 -8.05
N LYS A 119 -0.28 -11.76 -8.02
CA LYS A 119 0.80 -11.95 -7.04
C LYS A 119 1.83 -10.82 -7.16
N LEU A 120 1.90 -9.99 -6.13
CA LEU A 120 2.88 -8.93 -6.01
C LEU A 120 4.19 -9.44 -5.42
N GLY A 121 4.12 -10.34 -4.43
CA GLY A 121 5.29 -10.81 -3.71
C GLY A 121 4.97 -11.71 -2.53
N THR A 122 5.87 -11.71 -1.55
CA THR A 122 5.77 -12.47 -0.31
C THR A 122 6.12 -11.56 0.87
N LEU A 123 5.38 -11.67 1.97
CA LEU A 123 5.69 -10.94 3.19
C LEU A 123 7.03 -11.42 3.77
N LEU A 124 7.89 -10.46 4.11
CA LEU A 124 9.17 -10.68 4.77
C LEU A 124 8.97 -11.05 6.25
N PRO A 125 9.99 -11.59 6.94
CA PRO A 125 9.81 -12.10 8.30
C PRO A 125 9.76 -10.98 9.33
N LEU A 126 8.58 -10.39 9.59
CA LEU A 126 8.39 -9.36 10.60
C LEU A 126 8.73 -9.87 12.00
N GLN A 127 8.40 -11.13 12.33
CA GLN A 127 8.69 -11.69 13.65
C GLN A 127 10.19 -11.74 13.96
N LYS A 128 11.06 -11.72 12.94
CA LYS A 128 12.51 -11.67 13.12
C LYS A 128 13.00 -10.28 13.54
N VAL A 129 12.28 -9.23 13.17
CA VAL A 129 12.66 -7.83 13.46
C VAL A 129 11.88 -7.31 14.68
N TYR A 130 10.62 -7.69 14.79
CA TYR A 130 9.71 -7.29 15.87
C TYR A 130 8.98 -8.54 16.42
N PRO A 131 9.63 -9.35 17.27
CA PRO A 131 8.98 -10.50 17.90
C PRO A 131 7.71 -10.08 18.65
N GLY A 132 6.60 -10.76 18.41
CA GLY A 132 5.30 -10.49 19.05
C GLY A 132 4.48 -9.37 18.40
N ILE A 133 4.95 -8.78 17.31
CA ILE A 133 4.13 -7.86 16.51
C ILE A 133 3.00 -8.63 15.83
N GLN A 134 1.85 -8.02 15.63
CA GLN A 134 0.88 -8.57 14.68
C GLN A 134 1.45 -8.39 13.27
N SER A 135 1.88 -9.47 12.62
CA SER A 135 2.49 -9.39 11.29
C SER A 135 1.55 -8.72 10.29
N HIS A 136 2.10 -7.83 9.46
CA HIS A 136 1.35 -6.94 8.60
C HIS A 136 2.17 -6.44 7.41
N ILE A 137 1.46 -5.90 6.43
CA ILE A 137 2.00 -5.09 5.34
C ILE A 137 1.71 -3.63 5.70
N HIS A 138 2.75 -2.80 5.72
CA HIS A 138 2.55 -1.36 5.87
C HIS A 138 2.25 -0.74 4.50
N ILE A 139 1.15 0.01 4.41
CA ILE A 139 0.71 0.68 3.19
C ILE A 139 0.50 2.17 3.47
N GLU A 140 1.16 3.02 2.69
CA GLU A 140 0.95 4.48 2.74
C GLU A 140 0.62 4.99 1.34
N ASN A 141 -0.31 5.95 1.25
CA ASN A 141 -0.48 6.72 0.02
C ASN A 141 0.80 7.54 -0.24
N CYS A 142 1.14 7.77 -1.51
CA CYS A 142 2.34 8.50 -1.87
C CYS A 142 2.37 9.94 -1.34
N ASP A 143 1.20 10.54 -1.13
CA ASP A 143 0.98 11.87 -0.56
C ASP A 143 0.74 11.87 0.96
N LEU A 144 0.84 10.68 1.59
CA LEU A 144 0.63 10.45 3.02
C LEU A 144 -0.81 10.67 3.51
N SER A 145 -1.79 10.79 2.61
CA SER A 145 -3.21 10.79 2.97
C SER A 145 -3.67 9.44 3.52
N ASP A 146 -4.79 9.42 4.23
CA ASP A 146 -5.34 8.21 4.84
C ASP A 146 -5.81 7.19 3.76
N PRO A 147 -5.20 5.99 3.67
CA PRO A 147 -5.61 4.96 2.71
C PRO A 147 -6.81 4.12 3.17
N THR A 148 -7.30 4.29 4.41
CA THR A 148 -8.24 3.36 5.07
C THR A 148 -9.53 3.15 4.28
N MET A 149 -10.05 4.19 3.62
CA MET A 149 -11.30 4.12 2.86
C MET A 149 -11.23 3.21 1.61
N TYR A 150 -10.03 2.80 1.20
CA TYR A 150 -9.83 1.95 0.02
C TYR A 150 -9.62 0.48 0.35
N LEU A 151 -9.41 0.14 1.63
CA LEU A 151 -9.16 -1.23 2.10
C LEU A 151 -10.36 -2.16 1.92
#